data_AF-A0A815N0I1-F1
#
_entry.id   AF-A0A815N0I1-F1
#
_cell.length_a   1.000
_cell.length_b   1.000
_cell.length_c   1.000
_cell.angle_alpha   90.00
_cell.angle_beta   90.00
_cell.angle_gamma   90.00
#
_symmetry.space_group_name_H-M   'P 1'
#
loop_
_entity.id
_entity.type
_entity.pdbx_description
1 polymer ?
#
loop_
_entity_poly.entity_id
_entity_poly.type
_entity_poly.pdbx_seq_one_letter_code
_entity_poly.pdbx_strand_id
1 'polypeptide(L)'
;MNVSALDKSLLVRFVENSTIQEVMDELMIETWNSSIMYERYYNECEPSQCSYTVDTKNSAIYIITTLIGLVGGLITVLKLMVPRMAKLITPYIQRHRMGQNAVIPFG
;
A
#
# COMPACT_ATOMS: atom_id res chain seq x y z
N MET A 1 -13.30 37.42 4.98
CA MET A 1 -14.39 36.46 5.22
C MET A 1 -14.12 35.84 6.59
N ASN A 2 -15.00 36.09 7.55
CA ASN A 2 -14.84 35.61 8.93
C ASN A 2 -15.48 34.22 9.03
N VAL A 3 -14.69 33.18 9.30
CA VAL A 3 -15.21 31.82 9.50
C VAL A 3 -15.18 31.47 10.98
N SER A 4 -16.35 31.36 11.57
CA SER A 4 -16.54 30.90 12.94
C SER A 4 -16.26 29.39 13.00
N ALA A 5 -15.54 28.92 14.03
CA ALA A 5 -15.31 27.50 14.25
C ALA A 5 -16.64 26.78 14.50
N LEU A 6 -16.82 25.61 13.87
CA LEU A 6 -17.99 24.77 14.01
C LEU A 6 -18.06 24.23 15.44
N ASP A 7 -19.10 24.63 16.19
CA ASP A 7 -19.33 24.15 17.55
C ASP A 7 -19.79 22.69 17.52
N LYS A 8 -18.99 21.82 18.13
CA LYS A 8 -19.20 20.36 18.13
C LYS A 8 -20.49 19.97 18.86
N SER A 9 -20.96 20.80 19.77
CA SER A 9 -22.23 20.58 20.49
C SER A 9 -23.45 20.62 19.56
N LEU A 10 -23.38 21.39 18.46
CA LEU A 10 -24.42 21.46 17.42
C LEU A 10 -24.46 20.23 16.50
N LEU A 11 -23.42 19.38 16.54
CA LEU A 11 -23.34 18.15 15.73
C LEU A 11 -23.93 16.93 16.46
N VAL A 12 -24.24 17.05 17.75
CA VAL A 12 -24.86 15.97 18.52
C VAL A 12 -26.36 15.98 18.26
N ARG A 13 -26.75 15.45 17.11
CA ARG A 13 -28.16 15.33 16.70
C ARG A 13 -28.87 14.15 17.37
N PHE A 14 -28.12 13.11 17.74
CA PHE A 14 -28.65 11.89 18.34
C PHE A 14 -28.30 11.80 19.82
N VAL A 15 -29.29 11.51 20.65
CA VAL A 15 -29.11 11.25 22.09
C VAL A 15 -28.52 9.86 22.27
N GLU A 16 -27.57 9.66 23.18
CA GLU A 16 -26.88 8.36 23.39
C GLU A 16 -27.82 7.18 23.70
N ASN A 17 -29.07 7.46 24.11
CA ASN A 17 -30.10 6.46 24.42
C ASN A 17 -31.09 6.20 23.27
N SER A 18 -30.93 6.83 22.10
CA SER A 18 -31.79 6.59 20.94
C SER A 18 -31.64 5.16 20.44
N THR A 19 -32.74 4.56 19.99
CA THR A 19 -32.67 3.23 19.36
C THR A 19 -32.04 3.35 17.97
N ILE A 20 -31.41 2.26 17.49
CA ILE A 20 -30.85 2.22 16.14
C ILE A 20 -31.92 2.54 15.09
N GLN A 21 -33.17 2.14 15.33
CA GLN A 21 -34.27 2.37 14.42
C GLN A 21 -34.65 3.87 14.31
N GLU A 22 -34.71 4.56 15.44
CA GLU A 22 -34.98 6.01 15.50
C GLU A 22 -33.88 6.83 14.81
N VAL A 23 -32.62 6.41 14.96
CA VAL A 23 -31.49 7.02 14.25
C VAL A 23 -31.61 6.80 12.74
N MET A 24 -31.94 5.58 12.31
CA MET A 24 -32.10 5.27 10.88
C MET A 24 -33.26 6.05 10.24
N ASP A 25 -34.39 6.16 10.93
CA ASP A 25 -35.56 6.88 10.44
C ASP A 25 -35.29 8.39 10.25
N GLU A 26 -34.52 9.03 11.15
CA GLU A 26 -34.12 10.45 11.01
C GLU A 26 -33.00 10.70 9.98
N LEU A 27 -32.19 9.69 9.67
CA LEU A 27 -31.12 9.74 8.65
C LEU A 27 -31.66 9.44 7.25
N MET A 28 -32.73 8.65 7.16
CA MET A 28 -33.38 8.32 5.92
C MET A 28 -34.30 9.45 5.46
N ILE A 29 -34.48 9.57 4.15
CA ILE A 29 -35.37 10.55 3.56
C ILE A 29 -36.82 10.14 3.91
N GLU A 30 -37.45 10.86 4.84
CA GLU A 30 -38.81 10.57 5.34
C GLU A 30 -39.88 10.59 4.25
N THR A 31 -39.69 11.39 3.18
CA THR A 31 -40.65 11.51 2.07
C THR A 31 -39.94 11.47 0.72
N TRP A 32 -40.16 10.39 -0.04
CA TRP A 32 -39.79 10.33 -1.45
C TRP A 32 -40.78 11.19 -2.25
N ASN A 33 -40.46 12.47 -2.42
CA ASN A 33 -41.22 13.33 -3.31
C ASN A 33 -40.84 13.00 -4.77
N SER A 34 -41.71 12.29 -5.48
CA SER A 34 -41.51 11.91 -6.89
C SER A 34 -41.35 13.10 -7.85
N SER A 35 -41.66 14.32 -7.39
CA SER A 35 -41.46 15.57 -8.16
C SER A 35 -40.02 16.08 -8.07
N ILE A 36 -39.22 15.62 -7.10
CA ILE A 36 -37.84 16.05 -6.87
C ILE A 36 -36.90 14.95 -7.36
N MET A 37 -36.37 15.11 -8.57
CA MET A 37 -35.46 14.16 -9.19
C MET A 37 -34.00 14.53 -8.84
N TYR A 38 -33.38 13.77 -7.94
CA TYR A 38 -31.97 14.00 -7.56
C TYR A 38 -30.96 13.44 -8.57
N GLU A 39 -31.41 12.74 -9.62
CA GLU A 39 -30.52 12.17 -10.64
C GLU A 39 -29.58 13.19 -11.27
N ARG A 40 -30.09 14.40 -11.62
CA ARG A 40 -29.24 15.44 -12.20
C ARG A 40 -28.16 15.92 -11.24
N TYR A 41 -28.51 16.05 -9.97
CA TYR A 41 -27.58 16.45 -8.92
C TYR A 41 -26.47 15.40 -8.71
N TYR A 42 -26.84 14.12 -8.67
CA TYR A 42 -25.85 13.04 -8.57
C TYR A 42 -24.95 12.95 -9.81
N ASN A 43 -25.52 13.17 -11.00
CA ASN A 43 -24.77 13.10 -12.26
C ASN A 43 -23.81 14.29 -12.43
N GLU A 44 -24.18 15.48 -11.94
CA GLU A 44 -23.28 16.65 -11.90
C GLU A 44 -22.18 16.52 -10.83
N CYS A 45 -22.47 15.84 -9.72
CA CYS A 45 -21.53 15.66 -8.62
C CYS A 45 -20.75 14.34 -8.67
N GLU A 46 -20.88 13.55 -9.75
CA GLU A 46 -20.12 12.31 -9.89
C GLU A 46 -18.62 12.63 -10.11
N PRO A 47 -17.74 12.22 -9.19
CA PRO A 47 -16.31 12.43 -9.39
C PRO A 47 -15.82 11.57 -10.56
N SER A 48 -15.31 12.20 -11.61
CA SER A 48 -14.73 11.49 -12.77
C SER A 48 -13.62 10.50 -12.41
N GLN A 49 -12.93 10.74 -11.29
CA GLN A 49 -11.94 9.83 -10.72
C GLN A 49 -12.01 9.88 -9.19
N CYS A 50 -12.02 8.70 -8.57
CA CYS A 50 -11.91 8.57 -7.13
C CYS A 50 -10.44 8.74 -6.71
N SER A 51 -10.16 9.78 -5.92
CA SER A 51 -8.89 9.95 -5.22
C SER A 51 -9.05 9.43 -3.80
N TYR A 52 -8.23 8.46 -3.40
CA TYR A 52 -8.14 8.01 -2.03
C TYR A 52 -6.76 8.39 -1.46
N THR A 53 -6.77 9.12 -0.35
CA THR A 53 -5.55 9.43 0.38
C THR A 53 -5.23 8.25 1.28
N VAL A 54 -4.10 7.59 1.05
CA VAL A 54 -3.62 6.52 1.93
C VAL A 54 -2.87 7.16 3.09
N ASP A 55 -3.58 7.41 4.19
CA ASP A 55 -2.98 7.89 5.42
C ASP A 55 -2.22 6.76 6.12
N THR A 56 -0.96 6.57 5.74
CA THR A 56 -0.08 5.63 6.45
C THR A 56 0.30 6.21 7.81
N LYS A 57 -0.38 5.77 8.86
CA LYS A 57 0.10 5.96 10.24
C LYS A 57 1.43 5.20 10.38
N ASN A 58 2.50 5.91 10.77
CA ASN A 58 3.86 5.39 10.96
C ASN A 58 4.73 5.24 9.70
N SER A 59 4.59 6.16 8.73
CA SER A 59 5.46 6.26 7.54
C SER A 59 6.96 6.21 7.86
N ALA A 60 7.41 6.82 8.96
CA ALA A 60 8.82 6.78 9.38
C ALA A 60 9.32 5.36 9.72
N ILE A 61 8.52 4.58 10.46
CA ILE A 61 8.90 3.20 10.83
C ILE A 61 8.98 2.34 9.57
N TYR A 62 8.03 2.49 8.65
CA TYR A 62 8.02 1.77 7.38
C TYR A 62 9.27 2.05 6.53
N ILE A 63 9.71 3.31 6.45
CA ILE A 63 10.93 3.66 5.71
C ILE A 63 12.16 3.01 6.36
N ILE A 64 12.28 3.08 7.69
CA ILE A 64 13.44 2.54 8.42
C ILE A 64 13.52 1.01 8.27
N THR A 65 12.42 0.29 8.48
CA THR A 65 12.41 -1.17 8.35
C THR A 65 12.71 -1.61 6.92
N THR A 66 12.24 -0.87 5.92
CA THR A 66 12.55 -1.13 4.51
C THR A 66 14.05 -0.98 4.22
N LEU A 67 14.70 0.07 4.74
CA LEU A 67 16.14 0.26 4.56
C LEU A 67 16.95 -0.85 5.26
N ILE A 68 16.58 -1.20 6.49
CA ILE A 68 17.23 -2.30 7.23
C ILE A 68 17.05 -3.62 6.48
N GLY A 69 15.84 -3.88 5.97
CA GLY A 69 15.54 -5.08 5.18
C GLY A 69 16.32 -5.14 3.86
N LEU A 70 16.47 -4.02 3.16
CA LEU A 70 17.26 -3.94 1.93
C LEU A 70 18.75 -4.20 2.19
N VAL A 71 19.34 -3.49 3.16
CA VAL A 71 20.76 -3.63 3.47
C VAL A 71 21.05 -5.00 4.04
N GLY A 72 20.27 -5.43 5.03
CA GLY A 72 20.42 -6.75 5.67
C GLY A 72 20.16 -7.89 4.70
N GLY A 73 19.09 -7.80 3.92
CA GLY A 73 18.70 -8.79 2.93
C GLY A 73 19.74 -8.96 1.84
N LEU A 74 20.21 -7.86 1.24
CA LEU A 74 21.20 -7.91 0.16
C LEU A 74 22.51 -8.57 0.61
N ILE A 75 23.03 -8.19 1.78
CA ILE A 75 24.27 -8.74 2.33
C ILE A 75 24.10 -10.23 2.66
N THR A 76 22.96 -10.60 3.25
CA THR A 76 22.68 -11.99 3.66
C THR A 76 22.52 -12.90 2.45
N VAL A 77 21.76 -12.46 1.45
CA VAL A 77 21.58 -13.20 0.20
C VAL A 77 22.91 -13.37 -0.52
N LEU A 78 23.73 -12.31 -0.61
CA LEU A 78 25.03 -12.40 -1.27
C LEU A 78 25.95 -13.39 -0.55
N LYS A 79 26.05 -13.32 0.79
CA LYS A 79 26.86 -14.26 1.59
C LYS A 79 26.40 -15.71 1.46
N LEU A 80 25.10 -15.95 1.26
CA LEU A 80 24.56 -17.30 1.06
C LEU A 80 24.75 -17.78 -0.39
N MET A 81 24.59 -16.88 -1.36
CA MET A 81 24.74 -17.16 -2.79
C MET A 81 26.19 -17.46 -3.16
N VAL A 82 27.16 -16.68 -2.69
CA VAL A 82 28.58 -16.82 -3.04
C VAL A 82 29.12 -18.26 -2.85
N PRO A 83 29.00 -18.94 -1.69
CA PRO A 83 29.52 -20.29 -1.52
C PRO A 83 28.74 -21.34 -2.32
N ARG A 84 27.44 -21.12 -2.56
CA ARG A 84 26.60 -21.99 -3.40
C ARG A 84 27.05 -21.91 -4.86
N MET A 85 27.23 -20.69 -5.36
CA MET A 85 27.70 -20.43 -6.71
C MET A 85 29.14 -20.91 -6.90
N ALA A 86 30.04 -20.63 -5.95
CA ALA A 86 31.43 -21.09 -6.01
C ALA A 86 31.51 -22.63 -6.10
N LYS A 87 30.70 -23.38 -5.35
CA LYS A 87 30.65 -24.85 -5.41
C LYS A 87 30.16 -25.38 -6.75
N LEU A 88 29.26 -24.67 -7.42
CA LEU A 88 28.78 -25.05 -8.76
C LEU A 88 29.77 -24.67 -9.86
N ILE A 89 30.41 -23.52 -9.73
CA ILE A 89 31.34 -22.97 -10.73
C ILE A 89 32.69 -23.70 -10.70
N THR A 90 33.19 -24.09 -9.52
CA THR A 90 34.50 -24.77 -9.38
C THR A 90 34.65 -26.02 -10.26
N PRO A 91 33.74 -27.02 -10.23
CA PRO A 91 33.84 -28.20 -11.09
C PRO A 91 33.60 -27.88 -12.56
N TYR A 92 32.78 -26.86 -12.87
CA TYR A 92 32.56 -26.40 -14.24
C TYR A 92 33.83 -25.79 -14.84
N ILE A 93 34.52 -24.92 -14.10
CA ILE A 93 35.81 -24.33 -14.51
C ILE A 93 36.88 -25.42 -14.61
N GLN A 94 36.94 -26.37 -13.68
CA GLN A 94 37.90 -27.48 -13.74
C GLN A 94 37.71 -28.34 -15.00
N ARG A 95 36.46 -28.63 -15.39
CA ARG A 95 36.15 -29.36 -16.63
C ARG A 95 36.57 -28.59 -17.89
N HIS A 96 36.35 -27.28 -17.93
CA HIS A 96 36.81 -26.46 -19.06
C HIS A 96 38.34 -26.28 -19.11
N ARG A 97 39.00 -26.13 -17.95
CA ARG A 97 40.47 -26.01 -17.88
C ARG A 97 41.19 -27.30 -18.29
N MET A 98 40.61 -28.47 -18.06
CA MET A 98 41.17 -29.74 -18.54
C MET A 98 41.20 -29.83 -20.07
N GLY A 99 40.30 -29.16 -20.79
CA GLY A 99 40.34 -29.06 -22.25
C GLY A 99 41.34 -28.03 -22.79
N GLN A 100 41.67 -26.98 -22.02
CA GLN A 100 42.63 -25.93 -22.39
C GLN A 100 44.09 -26.33 -22.07
N ASN A 101 44.33 -27.04 -20.96
CA ASN A 101 45.69 -27.46 -20.56
C ASN A 101 46.27 -28.58 -21.43
N ALA A 102 45.47 -29.25 -22.26
CA ALA A 102 45.93 -30.22 -23.25
C ALA A 102 46.46 -29.57 -24.55
N VAL A 103 46.36 -28.24 -24.69
CA VAL A 103 46.67 -27.49 -25.93
C VAL A 103 47.91 -26.58 -25.78
N ILE A 104 48.65 -26.67 -24.67
CA ILE A 104 49.91 -25.93 -24.49
C ILE A 104 51.07 -26.91 -24.71
N PRO A 105 51.60 -27.07 -25.95
CA PRO A 105 52.84 -27.79 -26.13
C PRO A 105 53.99 -26.96 -25.57
N PHE A 106 54.89 -27.64 -24.89
CA PHE A 106 56.16 -27.14 -24.39
C PHE A 106 56.93 -26.39 -25.49
N GLY A 107 57.45 -25.22 -25.12
CA GLY A 107 58.54 -24.52 -25.80
C GLY A 107 59.68 -24.32 -24.82
#